data_AF-A0A534XCZ3-F1
#
_entry.id   AF-A0A534XCZ3-F1
#
_cell.length_a   1.000
_cell.length_b   1.000
_cell.length_c   1.000
_cell.angle_alpha   90.00
_cell.angle_beta   90.00
_cell.angle_gamma   90.00
#
_symmetry.space_group_name_H-M   'P 1'
#
loop_
_entity.id
_entity.type
_entity.pdbx_description
1 polymer ?
#
loop_
_entity_poly.entity_id
_entity_poly.type
_entity_poly.pdbx_seq_one_letter_code
_entity_poly.pdbx_strand_id
1 'polypeptide(L)' 'MEISETTPPEAYATLTATPGAVYLDVRTEAEFEAGHPAGARSVPVVFFDPATRRPVPNPDFVATVERTIP' A
#
# COMPACT_ATOMS: atom_id res chain seq x y z
N MET A 1 12.71 9.34 -13.31
CA MET A 1 12.99 8.46 -12.16
C MET A 1 12.68 7.05 -12.62
N GLU A 2 13.63 6.14 -12.51
CA GLU A 2 13.40 4.72 -12.81
C GLU A 2 12.87 4.07 -11.54
N ILE A 3 11.77 3.32 -11.64
CA ILE A 3 11.17 2.60 -10.52
C ILE A 3 11.46 1.12 -10.75
N SER A 4 12.11 0.47 -9.78
CA SER A 4 12.37 -0.96 -9.84
C SER A 4 11.06 -1.74 -9.76
N GLU A 5 10.81 -2.57 -10.77
CA GLU A 5 9.66 -3.48 -10.79
C GLU A 5 10.08 -4.86 -10.26
N THR A 6 9.11 -5.61 -9.74
CA THR A 6 9.32 -6.96 -9.23
C THR A 6 8.10 -7.83 -9.50
N THR A 7 8.27 -9.14 -9.43
CA THR A 7 7.19 -10.13 -9.54
C THR A 7 6.68 -10.57 -8.16
N PRO A 8 5.48 -11.18 -8.07
CA PRO A 8 4.96 -11.66 -6.78
C PRO A 8 5.88 -12.66 -6.04
N PRO A 9 6.51 -13.66 -6.71
CA PRO A 9 7.45 -14.56 -6.04
C PRO A 9 8.70 -13.84 -5.50
N GLU A 10 9.23 -12.87 -6.25
CA GLU A 10 10.40 -12.08 -5.83
C GLU A 10 10.06 -11.14 -4.67
N ALA A 11 8.88 -10.52 -4.67
CA ALA A 11 8.40 -9.71 -3.56
C ALA A 11 8.29 -10.56 -2.28
N TYR A 12 7.70 -11.76 -2.37
CA TYR A 12 7.63 -12.68 -1.23
C TYR A 12 9.02 -13.09 -0.71
N ALA A 13 9.94 -13.43 -1.62
CA ALA A 13 11.32 -13.76 -1.26
C ALA A 13 12.01 -12.58 -0.56
N THR A 14 11.84 -11.36 -1.07
CA THR A 14 12.41 -10.12 -0.51
C THR A 14 11.88 -9.86 0.89
N LEU A 15 10.56 -9.93 1.09
CA LEU A 15 9.92 -9.74 2.39
C LEU A 15 10.38 -10.78 3.41
N THR A 16 10.64 -12.01 2.96
CA THR A 16 11.09 -13.11 3.84
C THR A 16 12.57 -12.98 4.19
N ALA A 17 13.40 -12.58 3.24
CA ALA A 17 14.85 -12.54 3.39
C ALA A 17 15.38 -11.24 4.00
N THR A 18 14.61 -10.16 3.95
CA THR A 18 15.08 -8.81 4.33
C THR A 18 14.31 -8.31 5.55
N PRO A 19 14.88 -8.41 6.76
CA PRO A 19 14.30 -7.82 7.96
C PRO A 19 14.09 -6.30 7.76
N GLY A 20 12.87 -5.84 7.97
CA GLY A 20 12.50 -4.43 7.79
C GLY A 20 11.99 -4.06 6.40
N ALA A 21 11.96 -4.97 5.43
CA ALA A 21 11.24 -4.74 4.19
C ALA A 21 9.73 -4.58 4.48
N VAL A 22 9.11 -3.55 3.90
CA VAL A 22 7.70 -3.22 4.12
C VAL A 22 6.92 -3.38 2.82
N TYR A 23 5.82 -4.13 2.88
CA TYR A 23 4.85 -4.19 1.80
C TYR A 23 3.76 -3.14 2.04
N LEU A 24 3.82 -2.03 1.31
CA LEU A 24 2.84 -0.95 1.38
C LEU A 24 1.76 -1.16 0.31
N ASP A 25 0.56 -1.49 0.74
CA ASP A 25 -0.62 -1.56 -0.12
C ASP A 25 -1.28 -0.18 -0.19
N VAL A 26 -1.33 0.38 -1.40
CA VAL A 26 -1.84 1.75 -1.66
C VAL A 26 -3.22 1.75 -2.29
N ARG A 27 -3.85 0.57 -2.42
CA ARG A 27 -5.22 0.40 -2.92
C ARG A 27 -6.24 0.93 -1.91
N THR A 28 -7.52 0.80 -2.21
CA THR A 28 -8.57 1.17 -1.26
C THR A 28 -8.60 0.23 -0.06
N GLU A 29 -9.13 0.73 1.07
CA GLU A 29 -9.32 -0.10 2.28
C GLU A 29 -10.20 -1.32 1.99
N ALA A 30 -11.25 -1.18 1.18
CA ALA A 30 -12.13 -2.29 0.83
C ALA A 30 -11.40 -3.40 0.07
N GLU A 31 -10.47 -3.05 -0.83
CA GLU A 31 -9.64 -4.03 -1.55
C GLU A 31 -8.64 -4.71 -0.62
N PHE A 32 -8.08 -3.98 0.34
CA PHE A 32 -7.17 -4.52 1.33
C PHE A 32 -7.89 -5.54 2.23
N GLU A 33 -9.06 -5.18 2.78
CA GLU A 33 -9.87 -6.06 3.62
C GLU A 33 -10.38 -7.31 2.88
N ALA A 34 -10.63 -7.19 1.57
CA ALA A 34 -11.00 -8.33 0.74
C ALA A 34 -9.86 -9.36 0.56
N GLY A 35 -8.62 -8.94 0.78
CA GLY A 35 -7.45 -9.82 0.75
C GLY A 35 -6.15 -9.07 0.48
N HIS A 36 -5.14 -9.35 1.30
CA HIS A 36 -3.81 -8.75 1.20
C HIS A 36 -2.71 -9.72 1.65
N PRO A 37 -1.45 -9.52 1.21
CA PRO A 37 -0.31 -10.29 1.71
C PRO A 37 -0.12 -10.12 3.22
N ALA A 38 0.27 -11.19 3.90
CA ALA A 38 0.50 -11.15 5.34
C ALA A 38 1.59 -10.11 5.70
N GLY A 39 1.31 -9.30 6.72
CA GLY A 39 2.23 -8.25 7.18
C GLY A 39 2.19 -6.95 6.36
N ALA A 40 1.37 -6.86 5.32
CA ALA A 40 1.20 -5.62 4.56
C ALA A 40 0.67 -4.47 5.44
N ARG A 41 1.00 -3.25 5.05
CA ARG A 41 0.52 -1.99 5.64
C ARG A 41 -0.34 -1.29 4.60
N SER A 42 -1.56 -0.86 4.98
CA SER A 42 -2.46 -0.16 4.07
C SER A 42 -2.38 1.35 4.29
N VAL A 43 -2.09 2.09 3.23
CA VAL A 43 -2.25 3.56 3.19
C VAL A 43 -2.78 3.94 1.80
N PRO A 44 -4.11 4.12 1.64
CA PRO A 44 -4.71 4.42 0.35
C PRO A 44 -4.21 5.76 -0.22
N VAL A 45 -3.83 5.78 -1.50
CA VAL A 45 -3.55 7.05 -2.21
C VAL A 45 -4.82 7.76 -2.67
N VAL A 46 -5.92 7.01 -2.77
CA VAL A 46 -7.22 7.48 -3.26
C VAL A 46 -8.33 6.89 -2.41
N PHE A 47 -9.30 7.72 -2.06
CA PHE A 47 -10.58 7.33 -1.52
C PHE A 47 -11.67 7.42 -2.58
N PHE A 48 -12.78 6.72 -2.39
CA PHE A 48 -13.97 6.93 -3.20
C PHE A 48 -15.00 7.73 -2.42
N ASP A 49 -15.41 8.86 -2.99
CA ASP A 49 -16.47 9.67 -2.40
C ASP A 49 -17.76 8.84 -2.28
N PRO A 50 -18.37 8.73 -1.09
CA PRO A 50 -19.48 7.80 -0.86
C PRO A 50 -20.75 8.20 -1.61
N ALA A 51 -20.94 9.49 -1.94
CA ALA A 51 -22.12 9.98 -2.63
C ALA A 51 -22.00 9.87 -4.15
N THR A 52 -20.81 10.17 -4.69
CA THR A 52 -20.57 10.30 -6.13
C THR A 52 -19.81 9.12 -6.73
N ARG A 53 -19.23 8.23 -5.89
CA ARG A 53 -18.34 7.13 -6.27
C ARG A 53 -17.13 7.60 -7.09
N ARG A 54 -16.76 8.88 -7.02
CA ARG A 54 -15.60 9.42 -7.73
C ARG A 54 -14.33 9.24 -6.89
N PRO A 55 -13.18 8.99 -7.53
CA PRO A 55 -11.90 8.95 -6.83
C PRO A 55 -11.51 10.35 -6.34
N VAL A 56 -11.13 10.44 -5.06
CA VAL A 56 -10.62 11.63 -4.39
C VAL A 56 -9.23 11.30 -3.85
N PRO A 57 -8.18 12.06 -4.20
CA PRO A 57 -6.84 11.84 -3.65
C PRO A 57 -6.84 11.92 -2.12
N ASN A 58 -6.06 11.06 -1.47
CA ASN A 58 -5.80 11.16 -0.04
C ASN A 58 -4.77 12.27 0.23
N PRO A 59 -5.16 13.43 0.81
CA PRO A 59 -4.22 14.52 1.06
C PRO A 59 -3.18 14.18 2.14
N ASP A 60 -3.49 13.23 3.01
CA ASP A 60 -2.65 12.83 4.15
C ASP A 60 -1.74 11.63 3.83
N PHE A 61 -1.69 11.17 2.58
CA PHE A 61 -0.95 9.97 2.18
C PHE A 61 0.51 10.01 2.65
N VAL A 62 1.24 11.07 2.27
CA VAL A 62 2.68 11.20 2.60
C VAL A 62 2.88 11.28 4.12
N ALA A 63 2.13 12.14 4.80
CA ALA A 63 2.23 12.31 6.25
C ALA A 63 1.90 11.02 7.02
N THR A 64 0.99 10.20 6.50
CA THR A 64 0.65 8.91 7.09
C THR A 64 1.76 7.90 6.88
N VAL A 65 2.34 7.82 5.68
CA VAL A 65 3.49 6.95 5.40
C VAL A 65 4.67 7.30 6.30
N GLU A 66 5.06 8.57 6.37
CA GLU A 66 6.18 9.04 7.20
C GLU A 66 6.01 8.74 8.69
N ARG A 67 4.77 8.69 9.18
CA ARG A 67 4.46 8.40 10.59
C ARG A 67 4.39 6.90 10.90
N THR A 68 4.07 6.06 9.92
CA THR A 68 3.67 4.66 10.15
C THR A 68 4.66 3.64 9.62
N ILE A 69 5.52 4.04 8.69
CA ILE A 69 6.54 3.19 8.08
C ILE A 69 7.90 3.56 8.70
N PRO A 70 8.62 2.59 9.28
CA PRO A 70 9.88 2.82 9.99
C PRO A 70 11.05 3.23 9.08
#